data_AF-X2J188-F1
#
_entry.id   AF-X2J188-F1
#
_cell.length_a   1.000
_cell.length_b   1.000
_cell.length_c   1.000
_cell.angle_alpha   90.00
_cell.angle_beta   90.00
_cell.angle_gamma   90.00
#
_symmetry.space_group_name_H-M   'P 1'
#
loop_
_entity.id
_entity.type
_entity.pdbx_description
1 polymer ?
#
loop_
_entity_poly.entity_id
_entity_poly.type
_entity_poly.pdbx_seq_one_letter_code
_entity_poly.pdbx_strand_id
1 'polypeptide(L)'
;AIYGKGGIGKSTTSQNTLAVLAEMGHRILIVGCDPKADSTRLILHAKAQDTILSLAANAGSVEDLEIEDVMKIGYRDIKCVESGGPEPGVGCAGRGVITSINFLEENGAYEDIDYVSYDVLGDVVCGGFAMPIRGNKAQEIYIVMSGEMMAMYAAN
;
A
#
# COMPACT_ATOMS: atom_id res chain seq x y z
N ALA A 1 -4.23 -5.74 -6.47
CA ALA A 1 -4.56 -5.05 -5.21
C ALA A 1 -5.25 -6.03 -4.27
N ILE A 2 -5.00 -5.89 -2.97
CA ILE A 2 -5.52 -6.76 -1.92
C ILE A 2 -6.47 -5.93 -1.04
N TYR A 3 -7.72 -6.37 -0.97
CA TYR A 3 -8.79 -5.74 -0.19
C TYR A 3 -9.33 -6.71 0.86
N GLY A 4 -10.21 -6.20 1.74
CA GLY A 4 -10.84 -6.96 2.80
C GLY A 4 -11.02 -6.13 4.08
N LYS A 5 -11.89 -6.62 4.95
CA LYS A 5 -12.20 -6.02 6.24
C LYS A 5 -10.93 -5.76 7.09
N GLY A 6 -10.94 -4.74 7.92
CA GLY A 6 -9.94 -4.50 8.96
C GLY A 6 -9.80 -5.72 9.86
N GLY A 7 -8.56 -6.09 10.18
CA GLY A 7 -8.25 -7.23 11.06
C GLY A 7 -8.37 -8.62 10.41
N ILE A 8 -8.75 -8.74 9.14
CA ILE A 8 -8.90 -10.04 8.45
C ILE A 8 -7.58 -10.72 8.07
N GLY A 9 -6.45 -10.04 8.26
CA GLY A 9 -5.11 -10.55 7.92
C GLY A 9 -4.59 -10.16 6.54
N LYS A 10 -5.14 -9.13 5.88
CA LYS A 10 -4.68 -8.63 4.56
C LYS A 10 -3.16 -8.50 4.45
N SER A 11 -2.57 -7.66 5.30
CA SER A 11 -1.14 -7.35 5.25
C SER A 11 -0.26 -8.56 5.54
N THR A 12 -0.71 -9.47 6.40
CA THR A 12 -0.01 -10.73 6.68
C THR A 12 -0.03 -11.63 5.45
N THR A 13 -1.20 -11.86 4.85
CA THR A 13 -1.35 -12.69 3.66
C THR A 13 -0.59 -12.10 2.48
N SER A 14 -0.70 -10.78 2.27
CA SER A 14 0.01 -10.03 1.23
C SER A 14 1.52 -10.22 1.33
N GLN A 15 2.13 -9.85 2.46
CA GLN A 15 3.58 -9.86 2.62
C GLN A 15 4.17 -11.27 2.49
N ASN A 16 3.51 -12.30 3.05
CA ASN A 16 3.99 -13.67 2.92
C ASN A 16 3.87 -14.20 1.48
N THR A 17 2.78 -13.89 0.78
CA THR A 17 2.61 -14.32 -0.62
C THR A 17 3.66 -13.66 -1.52
N LEU A 18 3.89 -12.36 -1.32
CA LEU A 18 4.87 -11.58 -2.09
C LEU A 18 6.31 -11.99 -1.78
N ALA A 19 6.62 -12.36 -0.53
CA ALA A 19 7.91 -12.93 -0.17
C ALA A 19 8.21 -14.21 -0.95
N VAL A 20 7.23 -15.10 -1.11
CA VAL A 20 7.37 -16.32 -1.91
C VAL A 20 7.57 -15.98 -3.39
N LEU A 21 6.83 -15.02 -3.95
CA LEU A 21 7.03 -14.59 -5.34
C LEU A 21 8.44 -13.99 -5.56
N ALA A 22 8.96 -13.23 -4.59
CA ALA A 22 10.33 -12.74 -4.65
C ALA A 22 11.37 -13.86 -4.55
N GLU A 23 11.12 -14.91 -3.76
CA GLU A 23 11.96 -16.13 -3.77
C GLU A 23 11.95 -16.87 -5.11
N MET A 24 10.85 -16.77 -5.85
CA MET A 24 10.73 -17.27 -7.22
C MET A 24 11.42 -16.38 -8.26
N GLY A 25 12.06 -15.28 -7.84
CA GLY A 25 12.84 -14.38 -8.69
C GLY A 25 12.06 -13.20 -9.28
N HIS A 26 10.83 -12.97 -8.82
CA HIS A 26 10.04 -11.82 -9.29
C HIS A 26 10.43 -10.54 -8.56
N ARG A 27 10.49 -9.43 -9.30
CA ARG A 27 10.72 -8.09 -8.77
C ARG A 27 9.39 -7.52 -8.28
N ILE A 28 9.31 -7.21 -6.99
CA ILE A 28 8.05 -6.84 -6.34
C ILE A 28 8.14 -5.41 -5.79
N LEU A 29 7.04 -4.66 -5.94
CA LEU A 29 6.79 -3.41 -5.23
C LEU A 29 5.53 -3.55 -4.35
N ILE A 30 5.65 -3.19 -3.07
CA ILE A 30 4.53 -3.08 -2.13
C ILE A 30 4.22 -1.61 -1.89
N VAL A 31 2.97 -1.23 -2.16
CA VAL A 31 2.42 0.09 -1.85
C VAL A 31 1.35 -0.08 -0.77
N GLY A 32 1.69 0.30 0.46
CA GLY A 32 0.72 0.32 1.55
C GLY A 32 -0.26 1.49 1.38
N CYS A 33 -1.55 1.17 1.27
CA CYS A 33 -2.64 2.12 1.11
C CYS A 33 -3.61 2.08 2.32
N ASP A 34 -3.20 1.45 3.42
CA ASP A 34 -3.91 1.46 4.70
C ASP A 34 -3.33 2.57 5.60
N PRO A 35 -4.15 3.47 6.16
CA PRO A 35 -3.69 4.52 7.09
C PRO A 35 -2.92 3.99 8.30
N LYS A 36 -3.08 2.69 8.64
CA LYS A 36 -2.33 2.02 9.69
C LYS A 36 -0.83 1.92 9.41
N ALA A 37 -0.41 2.05 8.15
CA ALA A 37 0.98 2.13 7.71
C ALA A 37 1.89 0.98 8.18
N ASP A 38 1.39 -0.25 8.16
CA ASP A 38 2.13 -1.45 8.58
C ASP A 38 2.10 -2.61 7.57
N SER A 39 1.82 -2.26 6.31
CA SER A 39 1.73 -3.13 5.14
C SER A 39 3.09 -3.67 4.68
N THR A 40 4.20 -3.04 5.10
CA THR A 40 5.57 -3.43 4.72
C THR A 40 6.44 -3.90 5.89
N ARG A 41 5.91 -3.87 7.12
CA ARG A 41 6.66 -4.09 8.36
C ARG A 41 7.40 -5.45 8.40
N LEU A 42 6.79 -6.50 7.87
CA LEU A 42 7.33 -7.87 7.89
C LEU A 42 8.42 -8.03 6.84
N ILE A 43 8.32 -7.33 5.71
CA ILE A 43 9.34 -7.34 4.65
C ILE A 43 10.57 -6.54 5.06
N LEU A 44 10.38 -5.44 5.79
CA LEU A 44 11.46 -4.56 6.25
C LEU A 44 12.09 -4.97 7.58
N HIS A 45 11.52 -5.93 8.29
CA HIS A 45 11.91 -6.28 9.68
C HIS A 45 11.95 -5.06 10.61
N ALA A 46 11.05 -4.12 10.41
CA ALA A 46 10.98 -2.85 11.13
C ALA A 46 9.61 -2.69 11.82
N LYS A 47 9.55 -1.80 12.81
CA LYS A 47 8.27 -1.50 13.50
C LYS A 47 7.27 -0.84 12.55
N ALA A 48 7.75 0.12 11.78
CA ALA A 48 7.08 0.84 10.71
C ALA A 48 8.17 1.55 9.88
N GLN A 49 7.82 1.97 8.67
CA GLN A 49 8.61 2.95 7.92
C GLN A 49 7.88 4.29 7.88
N ASP A 50 8.62 5.36 7.64
CA ASP A 50 8.01 6.67 7.40
C ASP A 50 7.13 6.62 6.14
N THR A 51 6.04 7.37 6.17
CA THR A 51 5.05 7.41 5.09
C THR A 51 5.32 8.57 4.14
N ILE A 52 4.87 8.47 2.89
CA ILE A 52 4.96 9.56 1.91
C ILE A 52 4.35 10.83 2.50
N LEU A 53 3.14 10.75 3.08
CA LEU A 53 2.47 11.94 3.62
C LEU A 53 3.17 12.53 4.83
N SER A 54 3.76 11.70 5.71
CA SER A 54 4.52 12.22 6.86
C SER A 54 5.82 12.87 6.43
N LEU A 55 6.50 12.32 5.43
CA LEU A 55 7.73 12.90 4.89
C LEU A 55 7.42 14.21 4.15
N ALA A 56 6.35 14.24 3.35
CA ALA A 56 5.89 15.45 2.66
C ALA A 56 5.51 16.56 3.64
N ALA A 57 4.87 16.22 4.76
CA ALA A 57 4.56 17.21 5.80
C ALA A 57 5.82 17.83 6.44
N ASN A 58 6.92 17.07 6.51
CA ASN A 58 8.20 17.56 7.03
C ASN A 58 9.01 18.33 5.97
N ALA A 59 8.96 17.91 4.71
CA ALA A 59 9.65 18.57 3.60
C ALA A 59 8.95 19.85 3.13
N GLY A 60 7.62 19.92 3.31
CA GLY A 60 6.77 21.05 2.92
C GLY A 60 5.69 20.62 1.92
N SER A 61 6.08 19.86 0.90
CA SER A 61 5.17 19.31 -0.11
C SER A 61 5.64 17.94 -0.59
N VAL A 62 4.83 17.28 -1.43
CA VAL A 62 5.18 15.96 -2.02
C VAL A 62 6.14 16.15 -3.18
N GLU A 63 6.10 17.31 -3.82
CA GLU A 63 6.97 17.75 -4.91
C GLU A 63 8.41 18.00 -4.44
N ASP A 64 8.63 18.15 -3.13
CA ASP A 64 9.95 18.31 -2.50
C ASP A 64 10.59 16.97 -2.07
N LEU A 65 9.92 15.84 -2.31
CA LEU A 65 10.42 14.51 -1.96
C LEU A 65 11.11 13.83 -3.15
N GLU A 66 12.17 13.10 -2.86
CA GLU A 66 12.80 12.19 -3.81
C GLU A 66 12.36 10.73 -3.54
N ILE A 67 12.44 9.87 -4.55
CA ILE A 67 11.96 8.48 -4.43
C ILE A 67 12.75 7.68 -3.38
N GLU A 68 14.03 8.00 -3.20
CA GLU A 68 14.93 7.37 -2.23
C GLU A 68 14.55 7.69 -0.77
N ASP A 69 13.88 8.82 -0.54
CA ASP A 69 13.42 9.21 0.80
C ASP A 69 12.34 8.24 1.29
N VAL A 70 11.43 7.87 0.40
CA VAL A 70 10.21 7.10 0.72
C VAL A 70 10.36 5.60 0.48
N MET A 71 11.21 5.20 -0.47
CA MET A 71 11.33 3.80 -0.87
C MET A 71 12.39 3.09 -0.06
N LYS A 72 11.98 2.00 0.61
CA LYS A 72 12.88 1.10 1.32
C LYS A 72 12.93 -0.25 0.63
N ILE A 73 14.08 -0.90 0.69
CA ILE A 73 14.30 -2.23 0.13
C ILE A 73 14.41 -3.22 1.30
N GLY A 74 13.59 -4.27 1.26
CA GLY A 74 13.51 -5.27 2.32
C GLY A 74 13.93 -6.67 1.85
N TYR A 75 13.30 -7.69 2.43
CA TYR A 75 13.53 -9.08 2.10
C TYR A 75 13.50 -9.33 0.58
N ARG A 76 14.52 -10.02 0.04
CA ARG A 76 14.63 -10.40 -1.38
C ARG A 76 14.44 -9.22 -2.35
N ASP A 77 15.01 -8.07 -2.01
CA ASP A 77 14.95 -6.85 -2.82
C ASP A 77 13.53 -6.32 -3.08
N ILE A 78 12.54 -6.74 -2.27
CA ILE A 78 11.18 -6.21 -2.35
C ILE A 78 11.22 -4.72 -2.00
N LYS A 79 10.76 -3.89 -2.94
CA LYS A 79 10.62 -2.45 -2.75
C LYS A 79 9.34 -2.18 -1.95
N CYS A 80 9.41 -1.28 -0.99
CA CYS A 80 8.36 -1.04 -0.01
C CYS A 80 8.14 0.46 0.16
N VAL A 81 6.87 0.88 0.12
CA VAL A 81 6.43 2.26 0.34
C VAL A 81 5.13 2.25 1.14
N GLU A 82 4.96 3.22 2.04
CA GLU A 82 3.69 3.45 2.75
C GLU A 82 3.12 4.82 2.37
N SER A 83 1.86 4.86 1.94
CA SER A 83 1.15 6.11 1.67
C SER A 83 0.99 6.92 2.95
N GLY A 84 0.61 6.25 4.04
CA GLY A 84 0.14 6.90 5.25
C GLY A 84 -1.24 7.53 5.09
N GLY A 85 -1.68 8.22 6.14
CA GLY A 85 -2.95 8.91 6.19
C GLY A 85 -2.89 10.12 7.13
N PRO A 86 -3.87 11.03 7.05
CA PRO A 86 -3.96 12.15 7.96
C PRO A 86 -4.24 11.68 9.39
N GLU A 87 -4.04 12.56 10.36
CA GLU A 87 -4.48 12.31 11.73
C GLU A 87 -5.97 11.95 11.78
N PRO A 88 -6.37 10.97 12.63
CA PRO A 88 -7.75 10.59 12.78
C PRO A 88 -8.67 11.79 13.04
N GLY A 89 -9.64 11.99 12.15
CA GLY A 89 -10.63 13.08 12.24
C GLY A 89 -10.24 14.39 11.55
N VAL A 90 -9.05 14.51 10.95
CA VAL A 90 -8.56 15.78 10.37
C VAL A 90 -8.62 15.82 8.84
N GLY A 91 -8.51 14.67 8.16
CA GLY A 91 -8.44 14.64 6.69
C GLY A 91 -9.05 13.42 6.02
N CYS A 92 -8.80 13.28 4.71
CA CYS A 92 -9.25 12.14 3.91
C CYS A 92 -8.09 11.18 3.63
N ALA A 93 -8.10 10.02 4.28
CA ALA A 93 -7.13 8.95 4.03
C ALA A 93 -7.04 8.55 2.54
N GLY A 94 -8.18 8.48 1.86
CA GLY A 94 -8.22 8.16 0.43
C GLY A 94 -7.48 9.18 -0.45
N ARG A 95 -7.42 10.46 -0.05
CA ARG A 95 -6.64 11.47 -0.78
C ARG A 95 -5.14 11.21 -0.65
N GLY A 96 -4.70 10.73 0.51
CA GLY A 96 -3.33 10.29 0.74
C GLY A 96 -2.89 9.18 -0.22
N VAL A 97 -3.77 8.20 -0.44
CA VAL A 97 -3.55 7.10 -1.39
C VAL A 97 -3.40 7.63 -2.82
N ILE A 98 -4.29 8.54 -3.25
CA ILE A 98 -4.19 9.15 -4.60
C ILE A 98 -2.86 9.89 -4.75
N THR A 99 -2.52 10.75 -3.80
CA THR A 99 -1.27 11.53 -3.82
C THR A 99 -0.04 10.63 -3.88
N SER A 100 -0.01 9.58 -3.08
CA SER A 100 1.10 8.62 -3.06
C SER A 100 1.26 7.85 -4.37
N ILE A 101 0.15 7.39 -4.96
CA ILE A 101 0.19 6.67 -6.24
C ILE A 101 0.71 7.57 -7.37
N ASN A 102 0.26 8.82 -7.41
CA ASN A 102 0.71 9.80 -8.41
C ASN A 102 2.20 10.11 -8.25
N PHE A 103 2.66 10.37 -7.02
CA PHE A 103 4.08 10.58 -6.71
C PHE A 103 4.94 9.41 -7.19
N LEU A 104 4.53 8.17 -6.91
CA LEU A 104 5.27 6.99 -7.35
C LEU A 104 5.30 6.84 -8.87
N GLU A 105 4.23 7.23 -9.56
CA GLU A 105 4.17 7.18 -11.02
C GLU A 105 5.09 8.22 -11.65
N GLU A 106 5.06 9.46 -11.16
CA GLU A 106 5.86 10.57 -11.66
C GLU A 106 7.37 10.34 -11.45
N ASN A 107 7.73 9.60 -10.40
CA ASN A 107 9.12 9.26 -10.06
C ASN A 107 9.58 7.88 -10.58
N GLY A 108 8.85 7.25 -11.50
CA GLY A 108 9.30 6.01 -12.16
C GLY A 108 9.37 4.78 -11.25
N ALA A 109 8.66 4.76 -10.13
CA ALA A 109 8.75 3.68 -9.12
C ALA A 109 8.36 2.29 -9.67
N TYR A 110 7.58 2.26 -10.75
CA TYR A 110 7.02 1.06 -11.36
C TYR A 110 7.91 0.47 -12.46
N GLU A 111 9.01 1.13 -12.82
CA GLU A 111 9.97 0.59 -13.78
C GLU A 111 10.68 -0.64 -13.22
N ASP A 112 10.89 -1.64 -14.08
CA ASP A 112 11.57 -2.88 -13.70
C ASP A 112 10.89 -3.67 -12.57
N ILE A 113 9.56 -3.61 -12.49
CA ILE A 113 8.74 -4.36 -11.53
C ILE A 113 7.87 -5.37 -12.27
N ASP A 114 7.85 -6.61 -11.78
CA ASP A 114 7.01 -7.67 -12.33
C ASP A 114 5.62 -7.68 -11.66
N TYR A 115 5.56 -7.39 -10.36
CA TYR A 115 4.30 -7.28 -9.61
C TYR A 115 4.27 -6.07 -8.68
N VAL A 116 3.16 -5.33 -8.74
CA VAL A 116 2.83 -4.24 -7.82
C VAL A 116 1.65 -4.67 -6.95
N SER A 117 1.86 -4.72 -5.63
CA SER A 117 0.79 -5.01 -4.68
C SER A 117 0.38 -3.75 -3.93
N TYR A 118 -0.89 -3.38 -4.10
CA TYR A 118 -1.55 -2.36 -3.27
C TYR A 118 -2.28 -3.06 -2.12
N ASP A 119 -1.85 -2.83 -0.88
CA ASP A 119 -2.57 -3.30 0.32
C ASP A 119 -3.53 -2.20 0.78
N VAL A 120 -4.83 -2.38 0.52
CA VAL A 120 -5.81 -1.30 0.62
C VAL A 120 -6.81 -1.56 1.74
N LEU A 121 -7.16 -0.50 2.46
CA LEU A 121 -8.24 -0.54 3.45
C LEU A 121 -9.57 -0.92 2.78
N GLY A 122 -10.16 -2.05 3.18
CA GLY A 122 -11.42 -2.55 2.64
C GLY A 122 -12.66 -2.26 3.49
N ASP A 123 -12.53 -1.59 4.64
CA ASP A 123 -13.69 -1.25 5.49
C ASP A 123 -14.54 -0.12 4.90
N VAL A 124 -13.92 0.77 4.11
CA VAL A 124 -14.57 1.91 3.47
C VAL A 124 -14.02 2.06 2.07
N VAL A 125 -14.89 1.89 1.06
CA VAL A 125 -14.51 2.05 -0.35
C VAL A 125 -14.94 3.42 -0.86
N CYS A 126 -14.26 4.47 -0.37
CA CYS A 126 -14.46 5.82 -0.90
C CYS A 126 -13.66 6.03 -2.20
N GLY A 127 -13.87 7.16 -2.87
CA GLY A 127 -13.22 7.45 -4.16
C GLY A 127 -11.70 7.31 -4.16
N GLY A 128 -11.03 7.61 -3.04
CA GLY A 128 -9.58 7.48 -2.91
C GLY A 128 -9.10 6.05 -2.66
N PHE A 129 -9.79 5.27 -1.81
CA PHE A 129 -9.45 3.85 -1.65
C PHE A 129 -9.80 3.01 -2.88
N ALA A 130 -10.71 3.49 -3.73
CA ALA A 130 -10.98 2.92 -5.05
C ALA A 130 -9.95 3.35 -6.12
N MET A 131 -8.98 4.22 -5.80
CA MET A 131 -8.02 4.74 -6.78
C MET A 131 -7.22 3.65 -7.51
N PRO A 132 -6.71 2.59 -6.85
CA PRO A 132 -6.01 1.52 -7.57
C PRO A 132 -6.87 0.87 -8.67
N ILE A 133 -8.18 0.74 -8.43
CA ILE A 133 -9.14 0.15 -9.38
C ILE A 133 -9.54 1.18 -10.45
N ARG A 134 -10.00 2.36 -10.02
CA ARG A 134 -10.52 3.42 -10.91
C ARG A 134 -9.43 4.02 -11.80
N GLY A 135 -8.21 4.12 -11.30
CA GLY A 135 -7.04 4.58 -12.05
C GLY A 135 -6.40 3.49 -12.90
N ASN A 136 -7.02 2.30 -12.99
CA ASN A 136 -6.51 1.14 -13.71
C ASN A 136 -5.07 0.76 -13.33
N LYS A 137 -4.70 0.98 -12.06
CA LYS A 137 -3.37 0.66 -11.52
C LYS A 137 -3.27 -0.79 -11.06
N ALA A 138 -4.41 -1.38 -10.67
CA ALA A 138 -4.52 -2.78 -10.33
C ALA A 138 -5.56 -3.47 -11.24
N GLN A 139 -5.09 -4.43 -12.04
CA GLN A 139 -5.92 -5.22 -12.95
C GLN A 139 -6.46 -6.48 -12.27
N GLU A 140 -5.74 -6.98 -11.26
CA GLU A 140 -6.11 -8.15 -10.47
C GLU A 140 -6.47 -7.73 -9.05
N ILE A 141 -7.67 -8.09 -8.61
CA ILE A 141 -8.19 -7.76 -7.27
C ILE A 141 -8.42 -9.05 -6.49
N TYR A 142 -7.77 -9.14 -5.34
CA TYR A 142 -7.92 -10.25 -4.41
C TYR A 142 -8.57 -9.74 -3.13
N ILE A 143 -9.61 -10.42 -2.65
CA ILE A 143 -10.32 -10.05 -1.42
C ILE A 143 -10.03 -11.11 -0.35
N VAL A 144 -9.43 -10.68 0.76
CA VAL A 144 -9.20 -11.54 1.93
C VAL A 144 -10.45 -11.54 2.79
N MET A 145 -11.00 -12.72 3.06
CA MET A 145 -12.26 -12.90 3.77
C MET A 145 -12.22 -14.12 4.70
N SER A 146 -13.19 -14.20 5.61
CA SER A 146 -13.45 -15.35 6.49
C SER A 146 -14.94 -15.65 6.52
N GLY A 147 -15.35 -16.66 7.28
CA GLY A 147 -16.77 -16.98 7.51
C GLY A 147 -17.53 -15.94 8.35
N GLU A 148 -16.89 -14.86 8.81
CA GLU A 148 -17.58 -13.79 9.51
C GLU A 148 -18.52 -13.02 8.58
N MET A 149 -19.74 -12.75 9.05
CA MET A 149 -20.73 -11.97 8.29
C MET A 149 -20.18 -10.62 7.80
N MET A 150 -19.44 -9.90 8.65
CA MET A 150 -18.87 -8.61 8.28
C MET A 150 -17.75 -8.72 7.24
N ALA A 151 -17.01 -9.84 7.21
CA ALA A 151 -15.99 -10.08 6.19
C ALA A 151 -16.65 -10.41 4.84
N MET A 152 -17.73 -11.19 4.85
CA MET A 152 -18.54 -11.45 3.65
C MET A 152 -19.25 -10.20 3.15
N TYR A 153 -19.72 -9.33 4.06
CA TYR A 153 -20.32 -8.05 3.69
C TYR A 153 -19.31 -7.12 3.03
N ALA A 154 -18.10 -6.99 3.59
CA ALA A 154 -17.05 -6.15 3.02
C ALA A 154 -16.54 -6.66 1.66
N ALA A 155 -16.77 -7.94 1.34
CA ALA A 155 -16.39 -8.55 0.07
C ALA A 155 -17.45 -8.41 -1.03
N ASN A 156 -18.73 -8.20 -0.67
CA ASN A 156 -19.84 -8.02 -1.60
C ASN A 156 -20.03 -6.54 -1.96
#